data_AF-A0A330HQI7-F1
#
_entry.id   AF-A0A330HQI7-F1
#
_cell.length_a   1.000
_cell.length_b   1.000
_cell.length_c   1.000
_cell.angle_alpha   90.00
_cell.angle_beta   90.00
_cell.angle_gamma   90.00
#
_symmetry.space_group_name_H-M   'P 1'
#
loop_
_entity.id
_entity.type
_entity.pdbx_description
1 polymer ?
#
loop_
_entity_poly.entity_id
_entity_poly.type
_entity_poly.pdbx_seq_one_letter_code
_entity_poly.pdbx_strand_id
1 'polypeptide(L)'
;MKARRQVNKDGSEQVMLGKVILKEKPVRKRARRVEWKASPALMRLREVEKLIKARHGGMVPETDDADVYIRAAAFSCTGQDMRAWCKRWAPWAPADLVTRISAAAAKRRHMMSANGVAGLLMVTMAERTRLKLNTIGACDLTLEERKRLTKERKNERDRLRIEEKRRTAGKVDRASYLASHSLSRLKPWEAENMSRATWYRLRETSPSRVEDILPSGDTPVSQVPPVPVISSKRPSTGKAGRGGLGTQSPTGCQGAAPLGSGDKAIGAAA
;
A
#
# COMPACT_ATOMS: atom_id res chain seq x y z
N MET A 1 -19.91 21.03 -51.17
CA MET A 1 -18.66 20.27 -51.42
C MET A 1 -18.81 18.85 -50.87
N LYS A 2 -18.37 17.82 -51.60
CA LYS A 2 -18.48 16.41 -51.15
C LYS A 2 -17.21 15.98 -50.40
N ALA A 3 -17.37 15.29 -49.28
CA ALA A 3 -16.24 14.71 -48.55
C ALA A 3 -15.69 13.48 -49.27
N ARG A 4 -14.36 13.36 -49.40
CA ARG A 4 -13.65 12.23 -50.01
C ARG A 4 -12.87 11.46 -48.96
N ARG A 5 -12.90 10.14 -49.00
CA ARG A 5 -12.00 9.29 -48.19
C ARG A 5 -10.72 9.00 -48.97
N GLN A 6 -9.58 9.11 -48.29
CA GLN A 6 -8.25 8.81 -48.81
C GLN A 6 -7.54 7.86 -47.84
N VAL A 7 -6.86 6.85 -48.38
CA VAL A 7 -5.98 5.97 -47.61
C VAL A 7 -4.55 6.30 -47.97
N ASN A 8 -3.73 6.63 -46.98
CA ASN A 8 -2.32 6.96 -47.14
C ASN A 8 -1.46 5.70 -47.22
N LYS A 9 -0.21 5.83 -47.70
CA LYS A 9 0.75 4.72 -47.83
C LYS A 9 1.10 4.04 -46.51
N ASP A 10 1.03 4.77 -45.40
CA ASP A 10 1.21 4.22 -44.06
C ASP A 10 0.00 3.38 -43.60
N GLY A 11 -1.10 3.42 -44.35
CA GLY A 11 -2.40 2.77 -44.14
C GLY A 11 -3.42 3.63 -43.40
N SER A 12 -3.13 4.92 -43.15
CA SER A 12 -4.02 5.80 -42.39
C SER A 12 -5.19 6.28 -43.26
N GLU A 13 -6.39 6.37 -42.69
CA GLU A 13 -7.57 6.82 -43.42
C GLU A 13 -7.84 8.30 -43.09
N GLN A 14 -7.90 9.15 -44.10
CA GLN A 14 -8.25 10.56 -43.98
C GLN A 14 -9.56 10.86 -44.71
N VAL A 15 -10.40 11.70 -44.12
CA VAL A 15 -11.59 12.27 -44.75
C VAL A 15 -11.26 13.71 -45.13
N MET A 16 -11.26 14.00 -46.42
CA MET A 16 -10.93 15.29 -47.01
C MET A 16 -12.20 16.06 -47.39
N LEU A 17 -12.24 17.36 -47.13
CA LEU A 17 -13.20 18.29 -47.72
C LEU A 17 -12.42 19.26 -48.62
N GLY A 18 -12.44 19.02 -49.93
CA GLY A 18 -11.52 19.69 -50.85
C GLY A 18 -10.06 19.35 -50.51
N LYS A 19 -9.27 20.36 -50.12
CA LYS A 19 -7.85 20.20 -49.72
C LYS A 19 -7.64 20.12 -48.19
N VAL A 20 -8.71 20.20 -47.39
CA VAL A 20 -8.63 20.21 -45.92
C VAL A 20 -8.91 18.81 -45.35
N ILE A 21 -8.08 18.36 -44.41
CA ILE A 21 -8.32 17.12 -43.65
C ILE A 21 -9.40 17.41 -42.59
N LEU A 22 -10.57 16.79 -42.74
CA LEU A 22 -11.67 16.90 -41.78
C LEU A 22 -11.52 15.89 -40.64
N LYS A 23 -11.03 14.68 -40.92
CA LYS A 23 -10.82 13.63 -39.91
C LYS A 23 -9.72 12.68 -40.35
N GLU A 24 -8.82 12.34 -39.44
CA GLU A 24 -7.79 11.32 -39.65
C GLU A 24 -8.00 10.16 -38.67
N LYS A 25 -7.94 8.94 -39.20
CA LYS A 25 -7.96 7.69 -38.46
C LYS A 25 -6.60 7.02 -38.69
N PRO A 26 -5.67 7.14 -37.74
CA PRO A 26 -4.34 6.55 -37.87
C PRO A 26 -4.43 5.02 -37.89
N VAL A 27 -3.48 4.39 -38.57
CA VAL A 27 -3.39 2.92 -38.72
C VAL A 27 -3.34 2.22 -37.38
N ARG A 28 -2.53 2.78 -36.49
CA ARG A 28 -2.41 2.34 -35.12
C ARG A 28 -3.06 3.42 -34.26
N LYS A 29 -4.11 3.04 -33.54
CA LYS A 29 -4.57 3.86 -32.42
C LYS A 29 -3.37 4.03 -31.50
N ARG A 30 -2.97 5.27 -31.20
CA ARG A 30 -1.96 5.51 -30.16
C ARG A 30 -2.46 4.80 -28.90
N ALA A 31 -1.62 3.92 -28.34
CA ALA A 31 -1.97 3.19 -27.13
C ALA A 31 -2.43 4.21 -26.07
N ARG A 32 -3.56 3.94 -25.42
CA ARG A 32 -4.05 4.81 -24.35
C ARG A 32 -2.96 4.87 -23.28
N ARG A 33 -2.85 6.00 -22.55
CA ARG A 33 -1.86 6.14 -21.46
C ARG A 33 -1.93 4.96 -20.45
N VAL A 34 -3.12 4.40 -20.25
CA VAL A 34 -3.36 3.23 -19.37
C VAL A 34 -2.73 1.94 -19.90
N GLU A 35 -2.54 1.84 -21.22
CA GLU A 35 -1.94 0.68 -21.90
C GLU A 35 -0.41 0.78 -21.96
N TRP A 36 0.18 1.91 -21.56
CA TRP A 36 1.62 2.06 -21.53
C TRP A 36 2.20 1.21 -20.40
N LYS A 37 3.01 0.21 -20.77
CA LYS A 37 3.72 -0.59 -19.79
C LYS A 37 4.76 0.29 -19.09
N ALA A 38 4.71 0.33 -17.76
CA ALA A 38 5.75 0.99 -16.97
C ALA A 38 7.10 0.33 -17.28
N SER A 39 8.03 1.10 -17.82
CA SER A 39 9.39 0.62 -18.12
C SER A 39 10.32 1.01 -16.96
N PRO A 40 10.82 0.05 -16.16
CA PRO A 40 11.77 0.35 -15.09
C PRO A 40 13.04 1.04 -15.58
N ALA A 41 13.47 0.71 -16.81
CA ALA A 41 14.61 1.34 -17.48
C ALA A 41 14.40 2.84 -17.70
N LEU A 42 13.23 3.20 -18.27
CA LEU A 42 12.89 4.59 -18.53
C LEU A 42 12.64 5.35 -17.23
N MET A 43 11.94 4.73 -16.27
CA MET A 43 11.76 5.31 -14.94
C MET A 43 13.10 5.63 -14.27
N ARG A 44 14.08 4.72 -14.38
CA ARG A 44 15.41 4.94 -13.84
C ARG A 44 16.16 6.07 -14.53
N LEU A 45 16.10 6.14 -15.86
CA LEU A 45 16.68 7.27 -16.59
C LEU A 45 16.10 8.61 -16.10
N ARG A 46 14.77 8.69 -15.90
CA ARG A 46 14.12 9.88 -15.34
C ARG A 46 14.49 10.17 -13.89
N GLU A 47 14.79 9.14 -13.10
CA GLU A 47 15.30 9.30 -11.73
C GLU A 47 16.74 9.84 -11.72
N VAL A 48 17.61 9.42 -12.64
CA VAL A 48 18.94 10.02 -12.84
C VAL A 48 18.82 11.50 -13.23
N GLU A 49 17.95 11.83 -14.18
CA GLU A 49 17.66 13.21 -14.57
C GLU A 49 17.12 14.05 -13.40
N LYS A 50 16.29 13.46 -12.53
CA LYS A 50 15.79 14.11 -11.32
C LYS A 50 16.91 14.39 -10.33
N LEU A 51 17.87 13.46 -10.16
CA LEU A 51 19.05 13.67 -9.31
C LEU A 51 19.92 14.81 -9.84
N ILE A 52 20.17 14.87 -11.14
CA ILE A 52 20.94 15.96 -11.76
C ILE A 52 20.27 17.31 -11.49
N LYS A 53 18.95 17.40 -11.69
CA LYS A 53 18.19 18.62 -11.36
C LYS A 53 18.27 18.99 -9.88
N ALA A 54 18.15 18.01 -8.99
CA ALA A 54 18.13 18.24 -7.56
C ALA A 54 19.49 18.69 -7.00
N ARG A 55 20.60 18.17 -7.54
CA ARG A 55 21.95 18.47 -7.08
C ARG A 55 22.57 19.68 -7.79
N HIS A 56 22.31 19.81 -9.09
CA HIS A 56 23.03 20.72 -9.97
C HIS A 56 22.13 21.71 -10.72
N GLY A 57 20.83 21.73 -10.44
CA GLY A 57 19.89 22.70 -11.00
C GLY A 57 19.46 22.46 -12.46
N GLY A 58 20.17 21.64 -13.25
CA GLY A 58 19.73 21.33 -14.61
C GLY A 58 20.70 20.57 -15.51
N MET A 59 22.00 20.66 -15.29
CA MET A 59 23.02 19.92 -16.06
C MET A 59 24.07 19.35 -15.13
N VAL A 60 24.80 18.34 -15.60
CA VAL A 60 25.95 17.79 -14.88
C VAL A 60 27.08 18.82 -14.94
N PRO A 61 27.69 19.19 -13.80
CA PRO A 61 28.83 20.09 -13.78
C PRO A 61 30.03 19.44 -14.48
N GLU A 62 30.91 20.27 -15.06
CA GLU A 62 32.17 19.82 -15.67
C GLU A 62 33.20 19.57 -14.57
N THR A 63 33.01 18.46 -13.86
CA THR A 63 33.87 18.01 -12.75
C THR A 63 34.35 16.59 -13.01
N ASP A 64 35.37 16.13 -12.29
CA ASP A 64 35.95 14.79 -12.45
C ASP A 64 34.89 13.67 -12.33
N ASP A 65 33.88 13.85 -11.49
CA ASP A 65 32.82 12.86 -11.25
C ASP A 65 31.69 12.88 -12.30
N ALA A 66 31.81 13.68 -13.34
CA ALA A 66 30.70 13.89 -14.25
C ALA A 66 30.46 12.70 -15.20
N ASP A 67 31.47 11.87 -15.42
CA ASP A 67 31.36 10.60 -16.16
C ASP A 67 30.42 9.61 -15.45
N VAL A 68 30.32 9.69 -14.13
CA VAL A 68 29.48 8.86 -13.25
C VAL A 68 28.00 9.01 -13.62
N TYR A 69 27.54 10.23 -13.91
CA TYR A 69 26.16 10.51 -14.31
C TYR A 69 25.85 9.96 -15.71
N ILE A 70 26.78 10.14 -16.65
CA ILE A 70 26.67 9.61 -18.01
C ILE A 70 26.61 8.07 -17.98
N ARG A 71 27.47 7.46 -17.16
CA ARG A 71 27.49 6.02 -16.90
C ARG A 71 26.15 5.57 -16.31
N ALA A 72 25.66 6.21 -15.26
CA ALA A 72 24.37 5.87 -14.64
C ALA A 72 23.20 5.93 -15.64
N ALA A 73 23.16 6.96 -16.49
CA ALA A 73 22.14 7.10 -17.53
C ALA A 73 22.24 6.00 -18.61
N ALA A 74 23.42 5.75 -19.15
CA ALA A 74 23.65 4.73 -20.18
C ALA A 74 23.29 3.32 -19.70
N PHE A 75 23.63 2.98 -18.45
CA PHE A 75 23.32 1.68 -17.87
C PHE A 75 21.86 1.51 -17.37
N SER A 76 21.04 2.56 -17.49
CA SER A 76 19.63 2.54 -17.10
C SER A 76 18.70 2.09 -18.23
N CYS A 77 18.97 2.49 -19.47
CA CYS A 77 18.11 2.20 -20.62
C CYS A 77 18.95 1.76 -21.83
N THR A 78 18.88 0.47 -22.16
CA THR A 78 19.53 -0.08 -23.35
C THR A 78 18.91 0.54 -24.61
N GLY A 79 19.76 0.87 -25.59
CA GLY A 79 19.33 1.52 -26.84
C GLY A 79 18.98 3.01 -26.72
N GLN A 80 19.22 3.64 -25.56
CA GLN A 80 19.11 5.09 -25.42
C GLN A 80 20.16 5.78 -26.30
N ASP A 81 19.73 6.81 -27.05
CA ASP A 81 20.66 7.71 -27.72
C ASP A 81 21.35 8.59 -26.67
N MET A 82 22.55 8.16 -26.27
CA MET A 82 23.37 8.86 -25.30
C MET A 82 23.98 10.14 -25.85
N ARG A 83 24.15 10.26 -27.18
CA ARG A 83 24.62 11.52 -27.77
C ARG A 83 23.55 12.60 -27.63
N ALA A 84 22.30 12.28 -27.97
CA ALA A 84 21.17 13.18 -27.76
C ALA A 84 20.94 13.48 -26.27
N TRP A 85 21.13 12.49 -25.39
CA TRP A 85 20.99 12.68 -23.95
C TRP A 85 22.08 13.62 -23.39
N CYS A 86 23.35 13.41 -23.74
CA CYS A 86 24.45 14.25 -23.28
C CYS A 86 24.34 15.69 -23.82
N LYS A 87 23.90 15.91 -25.07
CA LYS A 87 23.63 17.27 -25.58
C LYS A 87 22.76 18.13 -24.65
N ARG A 88 21.84 17.50 -23.91
CA ARG A 88 20.97 18.18 -22.96
C ARG A 88 21.56 18.28 -21.56
N TRP A 89 22.18 17.21 -21.08
CA TRP A 89 22.53 17.06 -19.67
C TRP A 89 24.01 17.23 -19.36
N ALA A 90 24.89 17.03 -20.33
CA ALA A 90 26.34 17.16 -20.21
C ALA A 90 26.92 17.58 -21.58
N PRO A 91 26.64 18.80 -22.06
CA PRO A 91 27.01 19.23 -23.42
C PRO A 91 28.53 19.35 -23.64
N TRP A 92 29.28 19.56 -22.55
CA TRP A 92 30.74 19.60 -22.52
C TRP A 92 31.37 18.19 -22.62
N ALA A 93 30.59 17.11 -22.47
CA ALA A 93 31.14 15.76 -22.43
C ALA A 93 31.73 15.34 -23.79
N PRO A 94 32.99 14.87 -23.83
CA PRO A 94 33.65 14.56 -25.09
C PRO A 94 33.05 13.30 -25.75
N ALA A 95 32.99 13.31 -27.07
CA ALA A 95 32.23 12.32 -27.84
C ALA A 95 32.82 10.90 -27.74
N ASP A 96 34.12 10.77 -27.50
CA ASP A 96 34.83 9.51 -27.30
C ASP A 96 34.40 8.85 -25.97
N LEU A 97 34.27 9.63 -24.90
CA LEU A 97 33.79 9.18 -23.58
C LEU A 97 32.37 8.64 -23.68
N VAL A 98 31.47 9.42 -24.30
CA VAL A 98 30.07 9.03 -24.52
C VAL A 98 30.01 7.73 -25.33
N THR A 99 30.84 7.58 -26.35
CA THR A 99 30.89 6.39 -27.21
C THR A 99 31.40 5.17 -26.45
N ARG A 100 32.49 5.30 -25.67
CA ARG A 100 33.00 4.21 -24.81
C ARG A 100 31.95 3.73 -23.81
N ILE A 101 31.32 4.65 -23.09
CA ILE A 101 30.30 4.31 -22.09
C ILE A 101 29.09 3.65 -22.75
N SER A 102 28.63 4.18 -23.89
CA SER A 102 27.49 3.61 -24.63
C SER A 102 27.78 2.20 -25.14
N ALA A 103 28.99 1.97 -25.68
CA ALA A 103 29.42 0.65 -26.12
C ALA A 103 29.50 -0.35 -24.96
N ALA A 104 29.97 0.09 -23.78
CA ALA A 104 29.99 -0.74 -22.59
C ALA A 104 28.57 -1.07 -22.07
N ALA A 105 27.63 -0.11 -22.17
CA ALA A 105 26.23 -0.32 -21.80
C ALA A 105 25.52 -1.29 -22.76
N ALA A 106 25.76 -1.19 -24.06
CA ALA A 106 25.15 -2.05 -25.07
C ALA A 106 25.53 -3.53 -24.92
N LYS A 107 26.72 -3.83 -24.37
CA LYS A 107 27.16 -5.22 -24.11
C LYS A 107 26.40 -5.90 -22.97
N ARG A 108 25.70 -5.15 -22.11
CA ARG A 108 25.00 -5.73 -20.96
C ARG A 108 23.60 -6.18 -21.35
N ARG A 109 23.28 -7.45 -21.03
CA ARG A 109 21.93 -8.01 -21.17
C ARG A 109 20.92 -7.36 -20.21
N HIS A 110 21.39 -6.97 -19.03
CA HIS A 110 20.56 -6.46 -17.94
C HIS A 110 21.00 -5.07 -17.52
N MET A 111 20.03 -4.23 -17.14
CA MET A 111 20.33 -2.92 -16.54
C MET A 111 21.12 -3.08 -15.24
N MET A 112 21.90 -2.06 -14.88
CA MET A 112 22.63 -2.06 -13.62
C MET A 112 21.69 -2.24 -12.43
N SER A 113 22.17 -2.92 -11.38
CA SER A 113 21.36 -3.13 -10.18
C SER A 113 21.01 -1.80 -9.51
N ALA A 114 19.89 -1.74 -8.80
CA ALA A 114 19.46 -0.53 -8.12
C ALA A 114 20.52 0.00 -7.13
N ASN A 115 21.22 -0.90 -6.45
CA ASN A 115 22.29 -0.55 -5.52
C ASN A 115 23.58 -0.16 -6.23
N GLY A 116 23.88 -0.76 -7.40
CA GLY A 116 25.03 -0.36 -8.21
C GLY A 116 24.91 1.08 -8.68
N VAL A 117 23.73 1.49 -9.15
CA VAL A 117 23.47 2.89 -9.53
C VAL A 117 23.54 3.82 -8.31
N ALA A 118 22.99 3.38 -7.17
CA ALA A 118 22.99 4.18 -5.95
C ALA A 118 24.40 4.38 -5.37
N GLY A 119 25.25 3.35 -5.40
CA GLY A 119 26.66 3.46 -5.02
C GLY A 119 27.43 4.36 -5.97
N LEU A 120 27.22 4.18 -7.28
CA LEU A 120 27.85 5.01 -8.31
C LEU A 120 27.52 6.50 -8.12
N LEU A 121 26.25 6.84 -7.89
CA LEU A 121 25.80 8.22 -7.70
C LEU A 121 25.82 8.69 -6.23
N MET A 122 26.32 7.89 -5.30
CA MET A 122 26.28 8.17 -3.85
C MET A 122 24.91 8.66 -3.36
N VAL A 123 23.84 7.94 -3.72
CA VAL A 123 22.47 8.29 -3.34
C VAL A 123 22.20 7.81 -1.92
N THR A 124 21.90 8.72 -1.01
CA THR A 124 21.53 8.38 0.37
C THR A 124 20.03 8.06 0.51
N MET A 125 19.64 7.42 1.60
CA MET A 125 18.23 7.13 1.90
C MET A 125 17.42 8.38 2.13
N ALA A 126 18.04 9.43 2.68
CA ALA A 126 17.44 10.74 2.82
C ALA A 126 17.10 11.32 1.43
N GLU A 127 18.05 11.32 0.49
CA GLU A 127 17.81 11.78 -0.88
C GLU A 127 16.79 10.92 -1.61
N ARG A 128 16.90 9.58 -1.51
CA ARG A 128 15.95 8.64 -2.12
C ARG A 128 14.53 8.93 -1.67
N THR A 129 14.33 9.17 -0.37
CA THR A 129 13.03 9.48 0.21
C THR A 129 12.54 10.86 -0.22
N ARG A 130 13.39 11.89 -0.14
CA ARG A 130 13.09 13.28 -0.52
C ARG A 130 12.65 13.39 -1.99
N LEU A 131 13.37 12.73 -2.89
CA LEU A 131 13.13 12.79 -4.33
C LEU A 131 12.11 11.75 -4.83
N LYS A 132 11.61 10.89 -3.93
CA LYS A 132 10.68 9.78 -4.24
C LYS A 132 11.22 8.88 -5.36
N LEU A 133 12.47 8.44 -5.21
CA LEU A 133 13.10 7.51 -6.15
C LEU A 133 12.63 6.09 -5.86
N ASN A 134 12.13 5.41 -6.88
CA ASN A 134 11.60 4.06 -6.80
C ASN A 134 12.63 3.03 -7.28
N THR A 135 13.36 3.33 -8.36
CA THR A 135 14.23 2.35 -9.05
C THR A 135 15.70 2.42 -8.65
N ILE A 136 16.20 3.55 -8.15
CA ILE A 136 17.60 3.71 -7.69
C ILE A 136 17.67 3.50 -6.19
N GLY A 137 18.52 2.58 -5.72
CA GLY A 137 18.69 2.21 -4.30
C GLY A 137 19.23 3.33 -3.41
N ALA A 138 19.86 2.96 -2.30
CA ALA A 138 20.63 3.89 -1.50
C ALA A 138 21.92 3.22 -1.01
N CYS A 139 22.97 4.01 -0.81
CA CYS A 139 24.32 3.54 -0.49
C CYS A 139 24.64 3.56 1.01
N ASP A 140 23.93 4.36 1.79
CA ASP A 140 24.14 4.57 3.24
C ASP A 140 23.52 3.49 4.12
N LEU A 141 22.54 2.73 3.60
CA LEU A 141 21.90 1.64 4.33
C LEU A 141 21.98 0.32 3.56
N THR A 142 22.11 -0.77 4.32
CA THR A 142 22.01 -2.12 3.80
C THR A 142 20.60 -2.42 3.25
N LEU A 143 20.46 -3.53 2.53
CA LEU A 143 19.15 -3.97 2.04
C LEU A 143 18.18 -4.28 3.20
N GLU A 144 18.67 -4.89 4.27
CA GLU A 144 17.84 -5.32 5.40
C GLU A 144 17.34 -4.14 6.24
N GLU A 145 18.20 -3.15 6.50
CA GLU A 145 17.80 -1.91 7.19
C GLU A 145 16.72 -1.16 6.40
N ARG A 146 16.85 -1.08 5.06
CA ARG A 146 15.84 -0.45 4.21
C ARG A 146 14.50 -1.20 4.23
N LYS A 147 14.53 -2.53 4.25
CA LYS A 147 13.30 -3.34 4.40
C LYS A 147 12.65 -3.09 5.76
N ARG A 148 13.44 -3.04 6.84
CA ARG A 148 12.95 -2.72 8.18
C ARG A 148 12.29 -1.34 8.24
N LEU A 149 12.96 -0.29 7.77
CA LEU A 149 12.39 1.06 7.72
C LEU A 149 11.11 1.14 6.88
N THR A 150 11.07 0.43 5.75
CA THR A 150 9.86 0.37 4.90
C THR A 150 8.71 -0.30 5.63
N LYS A 151 8.98 -1.40 6.36
CA LYS A 151 8.00 -2.11 7.18
C LYS A 151 7.49 -1.23 8.31
N GLU A 152 8.37 -0.54 9.02
CA GLU A 152 8.01 0.39 10.09
C GLU A 152 7.10 1.52 9.59
N ARG A 153 7.48 2.20 8.50
CA ARG A 153 6.66 3.24 7.85
C ARG A 153 5.31 2.72 7.34
N LYS A 154 5.25 1.47 6.89
CA LYS A 154 3.98 0.83 6.50
C LYS A 154 3.10 0.60 7.72
N ASN A 155 3.66 0.00 8.77
CA ASN A 155 2.94 -0.28 10.00
C ASN A 155 2.40 1.00 10.65
N GLU A 156 3.18 2.07 10.66
CA GLU A 156 2.75 3.38 11.17
C GLU A 156 1.58 3.95 10.36
N ARG A 157 1.68 3.97 9.03
CA ARG A 157 0.57 4.40 8.16
C ARG A 157 -0.67 3.54 8.34
N ASP A 158 -0.49 2.24 8.55
CA ASP A 158 -1.59 1.31 8.78
C ASP A 158 -2.26 1.57 10.14
N ARG A 159 -1.48 1.86 11.20
CA ARG A 159 -2.00 2.29 12.51
C ARG A 159 -2.83 3.56 12.38
N LEU A 160 -2.28 4.60 11.75
CA LEU A 160 -2.97 5.88 11.56
C LEU A 160 -4.27 5.72 10.76
N ARG A 161 -4.24 4.92 9.69
CA ARG A 161 -5.44 4.65 8.87
C ARG A 161 -6.51 3.90 9.66
N ILE A 162 -6.14 2.91 10.45
CA ILE A 162 -7.08 2.16 11.29
C ILE A 162 -7.69 3.08 12.34
N GLU A 163 -6.87 3.93 12.96
CA GLU A 163 -7.34 4.90 13.95
C GLU A 163 -8.33 5.90 13.33
N GLU A 164 -8.00 6.50 12.20
CA GLU A 164 -8.89 7.40 11.46
C GLU A 164 -10.21 6.71 11.06
N LYS A 165 -10.14 5.46 10.61
CA LYS A 165 -11.32 4.65 10.31
C LYS A 165 -12.19 4.41 11.55
N ARG A 166 -11.57 4.21 12.73
CA ARG A 166 -12.31 4.04 14.00
C ARG A 166 -12.98 5.35 14.43
N ARG A 167 -12.26 6.47 14.34
CA ARG A 167 -12.81 7.80 14.68
C ARG A 167 -13.97 8.17 13.76
N THR A 168 -13.83 8.00 12.45
CA THR A 168 -14.90 8.30 11.47
C THR A 168 -16.13 7.41 11.64
N ALA A 169 -15.96 6.16 12.09
CA ALA A 169 -17.06 5.28 12.45
C ALA A 169 -17.71 5.61 13.82
N GLY A 170 -17.31 6.70 14.48
CA GLY A 170 -17.83 7.11 15.78
C GLY A 170 -17.48 6.15 16.92
N LYS A 171 -16.46 5.30 16.76
CA LYS A 171 -16.07 4.38 17.82
C LYS A 171 -15.41 5.16 18.95
N VAL A 172 -16.03 5.06 20.14
CA VAL A 172 -15.53 5.66 21.38
C VAL A 172 -14.12 5.16 21.66
N ASP A 173 -13.23 6.08 22.07
CA ASP A 173 -11.87 5.73 22.45
C ASP A 173 -11.88 4.75 23.65
N ARG A 174 -10.86 3.90 23.74
CA ARG A 174 -10.76 2.87 24.79
C ARG A 174 -10.80 3.51 26.18
N ALA A 175 -10.17 4.66 26.39
CA ALA A 175 -10.19 5.33 27.70
C ALA A 175 -11.61 5.79 28.07
N SER A 176 -12.32 6.39 27.11
CA SER A 176 -13.71 6.83 27.30
C SER A 176 -14.67 5.66 27.51
N TYR A 177 -14.48 4.55 26.80
CA TYR A 177 -15.24 3.31 27.01
C TYR A 177 -15.00 2.75 28.41
N LEU A 178 -13.74 2.67 28.86
CA LEU A 178 -13.41 2.18 30.20
C LEU A 178 -13.93 3.09 31.33
N ALA A 179 -13.98 4.41 31.11
CA ALA A 179 -14.55 5.36 32.07
C ALA A 179 -16.07 5.19 32.21
N SER A 180 -16.79 5.08 31.09
CA SER A 180 -18.24 4.85 31.05
C SER A 180 -18.66 3.46 31.54
N HIS A 181 -17.83 2.44 31.34
CA HIS A 181 -18.10 1.06 31.75
C HIS A 181 -17.40 0.68 33.08
N SER A 182 -17.28 1.66 33.98
CA SER A 182 -16.56 1.55 35.25
C SER A 182 -17.27 0.71 36.33
N LEU A 183 -18.47 0.18 36.07
CA LEU A 183 -19.24 -0.62 37.02
C LEU A 183 -18.45 -1.79 37.61
N SER A 184 -17.59 -2.44 36.82
CA SER A 184 -16.73 -3.52 37.32
C SER A 184 -15.56 -3.02 38.19
N ARG A 185 -15.14 -1.76 38.06
CA ARG A 185 -14.11 -1.13 38.91
C ARG A 185 -14.71 -0.58 40.20
N LEU A 186 -15.93 -0.04 40.14
CA LEU A 186 -16.64 0.50 41.31
C LEU A 186 -17.16 -0.60 42.24
N LYS A 187 -17.31 -1.82 41.72
CA LYS A 187 -17.75 -3.02 42.45
C LYS A 187 -18.95 -2.75 43.40
N PRO A 188 -20.05 -2.19 42.89
CA PRO A 188 -21.20 -1.82 43.72
C PRO A 188 -21.80 -2.98 44.52
N TRP A 189 -21.65 -4.23 44.04
CA TRP A 189 -22.07 -5.43 44.75
C TRP A 189 -21.38 -5.64 46.10
N GLU A 190 -20.16 -5.14 46.30
CA GLU A 190 -19.48 -5.18 47.60
C GLU A 190 -20.19 -4.25 48.60
N ALA A 191 -20.66 -3.08 48.16
CA ALA A 191 -21.42 -2.15 49.00
C ALA A 191 -22.82 -2.68 49.36
N GLU A 192 -23.45 -3.43 48.46
CA GLU A 192 -24.74 -4.08 48.70
C GLU A 192 -24.60 -5.42 49.45
N ASN A 193 -23.38 -5.85 49.82
CA ASN A 193 -23.09 -7.15 50.43
C ASN A 193 -23.64 -8.34 49.63
N MET A 194 -23.53 -8.27 48.30
CA MET A 194 -23.99 -9.32 47.39
C MET A 194 -22.85 -9.85 46.54
N SER A 195 -23.01 -11.07 46.01
CA SER A 195 -22.07 -11.59 45.02
C SER A 195 -22.20 -10.83 43.69
N ARG A 196 -21.08 -10.64 42.98
CA ARG A 196 -21.05 -10.02 41.64
C ARG A 196 -22.07 -10.66 40.68
N ALA A 197 -22.16 -11.99 40.69
CA ALA A 197 -23.06 -12.73 39.81
C ALA A 197 -24.54 -12.45 40.14
N THR A 198 -24.87 -12.37 41.43
CA THR A 198 -26.22 -12.03 41.91
C THR A 198 -26.59 -10.61 41.50
N TRP A 199 -25.68 -9.65 41.68
CA TRP A 199 -25.90 -8.24 41.35
C TRP A 199 -26.19 -7.99 39.87
N TYR A 200 -25.44 -8.64 38.96
CA TYR A 200 -25.73 -8.54 37.51
C TYR A 200 -27.03 -9.24 37.11
N ARG A 201 -27.33 -10.42 37.68
CA ARG A 201 -28.58 -11.14 37.42
C ARG A 201 -29.80 -10.30 37.76
N LEU A 202 -29.83 -9.69 38.95
CA LEU A 202 -30.93 -8.83 39.41
C LEU A 202 -31.23 -7.67 38.44
N ARG A 203 -30.21 -7.11 37.78
CA ARG A 203 -30.37 -6.04 36.79
C ARG A 203 -30.83 -6.52 35.41
N GLU A 204 -30.33 -7.65 34.94
CA GLU A 204 -30.74 -8.23 33.65
C GLU A 204 -32.17 -8.79 33.68
N THR A 205 -32.67 -9.19 34.86
CA THR A 205 -34.07 -9.56 35.10
C THR A 205 -34.85 -8.46 35.82
N SER A 206 -34.69 -7.20 35.40
CA SER A 206 -35.64 -6.16 35.82
C SER A 206 -37.03 -6.52 35.26
N PRO A 207 -38.10 -6.56 36.06
CA PRO A 207 -39.44 -6.83 35.53
C PRO A 207 -39.77 -5.72 34.52
N SER A 208 -39.88 -6.07 33.25
CA SER A 208 -40.46 -5.19 32.26
C SER A 208 -41.86 -4.84 32.76
N ARG A 209 -42.08 -3.56 33.10
CA ARG A 209 -43.38 -3.05 33.51
C ARG A 209 -44.32 -3.21 32.30
N VAL A 210 -45.10 -4.28 32.29
CA VAL A 210 -46.20 -4.49 31.34
C VAL A 210 -47.35 -3.60 31.83
N GLU A 211 -47.24 -2.30 31.59
CA GLU A 211 -48.42 -1.42 31.57
C GLU A 211 -49.06 -1.64 30.20
N ASP A 212 -50.09 -2.48 30.17
CA ASP A 212 -51.20 -2.50 29.20
C ASP A 212 -51.79 -3.92 29.16
N ILE A 213 -52.35 -4.37 30.27
CA ILE A 213 -53.32 -5.46 30.27
C ILE A 213 -54.69 -4.80 30.16
N LEU A 214 -55.18 -4.62 28.93
CA LEU A 214 -56.61 -4.38 28.72
C LEU A 214 -57.37 -5.67 29.04
N PRO A 215 -58.43 -5.64 29.86
CA PRO A 215 -59.31 -6.77 30.06
C PRO A 215 -60.35 -6.84 28.92
N SER A 216 -60.77 -8.06 28.61
CA SER A 216 -61.86 -8.45 27.70
C SER A 216 -61.55 -8.55 26.20
N GLY A 217 -61.66 -9.80 25.74
CA GLY A 217 -61.80 -10.18 24.36
C GLY A 217 -61.73 -11.69 24.17
N ASP A 218 -62.56 -12.46 24.89
CA ASP A 218 -62.79 -13.88 24.59
C ASP A 218 -63.27 -14.00 23.14
N THR A 219 -62.36 -14.38 22.25
CA THR A 219 -62.65 -14.73 20.86
C THR A 219 -62.12 -16.14 20.65
N PRO A 220 -62.96 -17.16 20.40
CA PRO A 220 -62.47 -18.50 20.13
C PRO A 220 -61.85 -18.51 18.72
N VAL A 221 -60.53 -18.60 18.65
CA VAL A 221 -59.82 -18.79 17.39
C VAL A 221 -60.00 -20.25 16.96
N SER A 222 -60.81 -20.43 15.93
CA SER A 222 -60.97 -21.68 15.18
C SER A 222 -59.60 -22.21 14.75
N GLN A 223 -59.27 -23.43 15.18
CA GLN A 223 -58.08 -24.15 14.73
C GLN A 223 -58.28 -24.60 13.29
N VAL A 224 -57.55 -24.00 12.36
CA VAL A 224 -57.19 -24.65 11.10
C VAL A 224 -55.68 -24.53 10.95
N PRO A 225 -54.92 -25.65 10.92
CA PRO A 225 -53.48 -25.58 10.70
C PRO A 225 -53.21 -25.24 9.22
N PRO A 226 -52.35 -24.25 8.90
CA PRO A 226 -51.92 -24.05 7.53
C PRO A 226 -50.91 -25.14 7.14
N VAL A 227 -51.21 -25.82 6.05
CA VAL A 227 -50.31 -26.76 5.34
C VAL A 227 -49.01 -26.02 4.96
N PRO A 228 -47.82 -26.59 5.19
CA PRO A 228 -46.57 -25.95 4.80
C PRO A 228 -46.39 -26.01 3.28
N VAL A 229 -46.44 -24.84 2.62
CA VAL A 229 -46.01 -24.68 1.22
C VAL A 229 -44.48 -24.72 1.19
N ILE A 230 -43.94 -25.81 0.65
CA ILE A 230 -42.50 -25.97 0.38
C ILE A 230 -42.10 -24.97 -0.71
N SER A 231 -41.44 -23.88 -0.31
CA SER A 231 -40.81 -22.94 -1.23
C SER A 231 -39.43 -23.46 -1.64
N SER A 232 -39.33 -23.95 -2.87
CA SER A 232 -38.07 -24.36 -3.49
C SER A 232 -37.20 -23.13 -3.80
N LYS A 233 -36.11 -22.96 -3.06
CA LYS A 233 -35.06 -21.97 -3.40
C LYS A 233 -34.26 -22.48 -4.60
N ARG A 234 -34.23 -21.66 -5.67
CA ARG A 234 -33.30 -21.82 -6.81
C ARG A 234 -31.83 -21.70 -6.33
N PRO A 235 -30.91 -22.53 -6.83
CA PRO A 235 -29.49 -22.36 -6.56
C PRO A 235 -28.92 -21.19 -7.38
N SER A 236 -28.37 -20.18 -6.71
CA SER A 236 -27.54 -19.17 -7.33
C SER A 236 -26.12 -19.72 -7.54
N THR A 237 -25.69 -19.77 -8.79
CA THR A 237 -24.32 -20.07 -9.21
C THR A 237 -23.39 -18.92 -8.83
N GLY A 238 -22.83 -18.99 -7.62
CA GLY A 238 -21.76 -18.09 -7.14
C GLY A 238 -20.41 -18.82 -7.13
N LYS A 239 -19.47 -18.34 -7.95
CA LYS A 239 -18.11 -18.87 -8.12
C LYS A 239 -17.35 -19.00 -6.80
N ALA A 240 -16.69 -20.15 -6.65
CA ALA A 240 -15.73 -20.46 -5.61
C ALA A 240 -14.53 -19.48 -5.59
N GLY A 241 -14.23 -18.95 -4.40
CA GLY A 241 -12.99 -18.25 -4.08
C GLY A 241 -12.62 -18.55 -2.63
N ARG A 242 -11.60 -19.38 -2.46
CA ARG A 242 -11.14 -19.99 -1.21
C ARG A 242 -10.88 -18.96 -0.09
N GLY A 243 -11.52 -19.16 1.05
CA GLY A 243 -11.19 -18.49 2.31
C GLY A 243 -11.58 -19.40 3.48
N GLY A 244 -10.58 -19.83 4.24
CA GLY A 244 -10.79 -20.54 5.49
C GLY A 244 -9.64 -21.48 5.82
N LEU A 245 -8.85 -21.11 6.83
CA LEU A 245 -8.46 -21.96 7.96
C LEU A 245 -7.75 -21.04 8.97
N GLY A 246 -8.55 -20.30 9.75
CA GLY A 246 -8.11 -19.67 10.98
C GLY A 246 -8.43 -20.61 12.12
N THR A 247 -7.42 -21.26 12.67
CA THR A 247 -7.51 -21.99 13.93
C THR A 247 -7.63 -20.97 15.06
N GLN A 248 -8.74 -21.04 15.78
CA GLN A 248 -8.87 -20.40 17.08
C GLN A 248 -8.03 -21.19 18.09
N SER A 249 -7.36 -20.49 18.99
CA SER A 249 -6.96 -21.03 20.28
C SER A 249 -7.29 -20.01 21.36
N PRO A 250 -7.83 -20.45 22.51
CA PRO A 250 -8.56 -19.59 23.43
C PRO A 250 -7.67 -18.97 24.50
N THR A 251 -8.21 -17.89 25.04
CA THR A 251 -7.73 -17.06 26.15
C THR A 251 -7.67 -17.80 27.50
N GLY A 252 -6.65 -17.49 28.31
CA GLY A 252 -6.63 -17.62 29.79
C GLY A 252 -5.28 -17.11 30.32
N CYS A 253 -5.19 -15.94 30.98
CA CYS A 253 -5.38 -15.72 32.43
C CYS A 253 -4.46 -16.64 33.26
N GLN A 254 -3.55 -16.25 34.16
CA GLN A 254 -3.36 -15.07 35.02
C GLN A 254 -1.91 -15.08 35.56
N GLY A 255 -1.41 -13.91 35.99
CA GLY A 255 -0.21 -13.82 36.81
C GLY A 255 -0.48 -14.16 38.27
N ALA A 256 0.52 -14.74 38.93
CA ALA A 256 0.66 -14.78 40.38
C ALA A 256 2.09 -14.32 40.73
N ALA A 257 2.18 -13.38 41.67
CA ALA A 257 3.42 -12.82 42.21
C ALA A 257 4.03 -13.77 43.28
N PRO A 258 5.26 -13.52 43.76
CA PRO A 258 6.16 -14.53 44.29
C PRO A 258 5.97 -14.77 45.79
N LEU A 259 6.20 -16.02 46.22
CA LEU A 259 6.48 -16.38 47.61
C LEU A 259 7.86 -16.99 47.66
N GLY A 260 8.69 -16.46 48.56
CA GLY A 260 10.10 -16.82 48.70
C GLY A 260 10.36 -17.96 49.68
N SER A 261 11.67 -18.06 49.96
CA SER A 261 12.38 -18.82 50.98
C SER A 261 12.80 -20.25 50.64
N GLY A 262 14.10 -20.49 50.81
CA GLY A 262 14.63 -21.81 51.16
C GLY A 262 15.94 -22.21 50.50
N ASP A 263 17.04 -21.62 50.96
CA ASP A 263 18.37 -22.22 51.17
C ASP A 263 18.83 -23.42 50.32
N LYS A 264 20.03 -23.28 49.72
CA LYS A 264 21.17 -24.12 50.11
C LYS A 264 22.50 -23.49 49.71
N ALA A 265 23.34 -23.37 50.75
CA ALA A 265 24.76 -23.06 50.69
C ALA A 265 25.58 -24.13 49.96
N ILE A 266 26.82 -23.73 49.64
CA ILE A 266 28.11 -24.46 49.45
C ILE A 266 28.81 -23.69 48.31
N GLY A 267 29.72 -22.75 48.58
CA GLY A 267 31.08 -22.96 49.07
C GLY A 267 32.03 -22.53 47.94
N ALA A 268 32.75 -21.41 48.08
CA ALA A 268 34.20 -21.38 48.39
C ALA A 268 35.05 -21.97 47.24
N ALA A 269 36.13 -21.37 46.74
CA ALA A 269 36.98 -20.28 47.19
C ALA A 269 37.91 -19.87 46.02
N ALA A 270 38.69 -18.82 46.28
CA ALA A 270 39.85 -18.29 45.57
C ALA A 270 39.56 -17.40 44.35
#